data_AF-A0A5K0YV80-F1
#
_entry.id   AF-A0A5K0YV80-F1
#
_cell.length_a   1.000
_cell.length_b   1.000
_cell.length_c   1.000
_cell.angle_alpha   90.00
_cell.angle_beta   90.00
_cell.angle_gamma   90.00
#
_symmetry.space_group_name_H-M   'P 1'
#
loop_
_entity.id
_entity.type
_entity.pdbx_description
1 polymer ?
#
loop_
_entity_poly.entity_id
_entity_poly.type
_entity_poly.pdbx_seq_one_letter_code
_entity_poly.pdbx_strand_id
1 'polypeptide(L)'
;YYNNAYYAKVGGFSTTEMNCLEIDFLFSLGFQLNVTPPTFHAYCMYLQRGMLEFEYCNIQRPLRIHGCYASSPSGSSDEATSQNQQFA
;
A
#
# COMPACT_ATOMS: atom_id res chain seq x y z
N TYR A 1 -0.98 19.25 -13.74
CA TYR A 1 -1.33 17.82 -13.91
C TYR A 1 -0.14 17.10 -14.50
N TYR A 2 0.18 15.91 -13.99
CA TYR A 2 1.23 15.06 -14.55
C TYR A 2 0.59 13.96 -15.42
N ASN A 3 1.38 13.34 -16.30
CA ASN A 3 0.89 12.23 -17.12
C ASN A 3 1.01 10.88 -16.39
N ASN A 4 0.43 9.85 -16.97
CA ASN A 4 0.45 8.51 -16.38
C ASN A 4 1.85 7.92 -16.27
N ALA A 5 2.78 8.27 -17.16
CA ALA A 5 4.16 7.82 -17.05
C ALA A 5 4.83 8.35 -15.77
N TYR A 6 4.54 9.60 -15.39
CA TYR A 6 5.02 10.17 -14.13
C TYR A 6 4.40 9.45 -12.92
N TYR A 7 3.08 9.25 -12.92
CA TYR A 7 2.43 8.59 -11.78
C TYR A 7 2.81 7.12 -11.65
N ALA A 8 3.02 6.41 -12.76
CA ALA A 8 3.54 5.05 -12.78
C ALA A 8 4.93 4.98 -12.12
N LYS A 9 5.83 5.91 -12.48
CA LYS A 9 7.16 6.01 -11.86
C LYS A 9 7.10 6.26 -10.36
N VAL A 10 6.21 7.15 -9.89
CA VAL A 10 6.05 7.43 -8.45
C VAL A 10 5.42 6.24 -7.72
N GLY A 11 4.48 5.54 -8.35
CA GLY A 11 3.77 4.39 -7.78
C GLY A 11 4.55 3.08 -7.82
N GLY A 12 5.65 3.00 -8.59
CA GLY A 12 6.50 1.81 -8.66
C GLY A 12 6.02 0.72 -9.63
N PHE A 13 5.21 1.08 -10.63
CA PHE A 13 4.68 0.15 -11.64
C PHE A 13 4.85 0.71 -13.06
N SER A 14 4.54 -0.09 -14.08
CA SER A 14 4.71 0.30 -15.46
C SER A 14 3.64 1.31 -15.92
N THR A 15 3.97 2.12 -16.93
CA THR A 15 2.99 3.02 -17.55
C THR A 15 1.80 2.27 -18.13
N THR A 16 2.00 1.05 -18.64
CA THR A 16 0.92 0.19 -19.16
C THR A 16 -0.08 -0.16 -18.05
N GLU A 17 0.42 -0.60 -16.90
CA GLU A 17 -0.43 -0.87 -15.73
C GLU A 17 -1.18 0.40 -15.29
N MET A 18 -0.51 1.57 -15.27
CA MET A 18 -1.18 2.82 -14.93
C MET A 18 -2.30 3.19 -15.90
N ASN A 19 -2.07 3.02 -17.20
CA ASN A 19 -3.08 3.31 -18.21
C ASN A 19 -4.30 2.37 -18.06
N CYS A 20 -4.08 1.07 -17.79
CA CYS A 20 -5.16 0.13 -17.54
C CYS A 20 -5.95 0.52 -16.28
N LEU A 21 -5.25 0.83 -15.18
CA LEU A 21 -5.88 1.26 -13.94
C LEU A 21 -6.70 2.54 -14.10
N GLU A 22 -6.21 3.51 -14.89
CA GLU A 22 -6.97 4.73 -15.18
C GLU A 22 -8.28 4.41 -15.92
N ILE A 23 -8.21 3.61 -16.99
CA ILE A 23 -9.38 3.20 -17.77
C ILE A 23 -10.39 2.49 -16.87
N ASP A 24 -9.94 1.48 -16.11
CA ASP A 24 -10.80 0.69 -15.22
C ASP A 24 -11.48 1.56 -14.15
N PHE A 25 -10.74 2.52 -13.57
CA PHE A 25 -11.26 3.46 -12.59
C PHE A 25 -12.33 4.38 -13.18
N LEU A 26 -12.07 4.97 -14.36
CA LEU A 26 -13.01 5.88 -15.02
C LEU A 26 -14.32 5.19 -15.39
N PHE A 27 -14.25 3.95 -15.91
CA PHE A 27 -15.44 3.14 -16.18
C PHE A 27 -16.18 2.74 -14.92
N SER A 28 -15.46 2.39 -13.85
CA SER A 28 -16.08 2.03 -12.55
C SER A 28 -16.88 3.19 -11.95
N LEU A 29 -16.47 4.44 -12.21
CA LEU A 29 -17.21 5.64 -11.80
C LEU A 29 -18.29 6.08 -12.81
N GLY A 30 -18.39 5.44 -13.97
CA GLY A 30 -19.24 5.92 -15.06
C GLY A 30 -18.89 7.34 -15.49
N PHE A 31 -17.61 7.73 -15.42
CA PHE A 31 -17.09 9.07 -15.69
C PHE A 31 -17.70 10.21 -14.84
N GLN A 32 -18.36 9.89 -13.72
CA GLN A 32 -18.88 10.88 -12.79
C GLN A 32 -17.78 11.35 -11.81
N LEU A 33 -16.91 12.25 -12.30
CA LEU A 33 -15.74 12.73 -11.55
C LEU A 33 -15.99 14.02 -10.76
N ASN A 34 -17.11 14.70 -11.00
CA ASN A 34 -17.43 15.94 -10.31
C ASN A 34 -17.99 15.63 -8.91
N VAL A 35 -17.34 16.19 -7.89
CA VAL A 35 -17.84 16.14 -6.51
C VAL A 35 -18.26 17.54 -6.11
N THR A 36 -19.53 17.70 -5.71
CA THR A 36 -20.04 18.98 -5.22
C THR A 36 -19.54 19.25 -3.79
N PRO A 37 -19.40 20.53 -3.37
CA PRO A 37 -18.99 20.84 -1.99
C PRO A 37 -19.87 20.18 -0.91
N PRO A 38 -21.22 20.12 -1.05
CA PRO A 38 -22.06 19.37 -0.11
C PRO A 38 -21.74 17.87 -0.06
N THR A 39 -21.52 17.22 -1.21
CA THR A 39 -21.15 15.79 -1.28
C THR A 39 -19.82 15.53 -0.58
N PHE A 40 -18.82 16.38 -0.85
CA PHE A 40 -17.51 16.28 -0.19
C PHE A 40 -17.63 16.42 1.33
N HIS A 41 -18.36 17.42 1.81
CA HIS A 41 -18.56 17.65 3.24
C HIS A 41 -19.27 16.47 3.92
N ALA A 42 -20.33 15.93 3.29
CA ALA A 42 -21.03 14.75 3.80
C ALA A 42 -20.11 13.54 3.93
N TYR A 43 -19.25 13.31 2.95
CA TYR A 43 -18.28 12.21 2.98
C TYR A 43 -17.21 12.41 4.08
N CYS A 44 -16.72 13.63 4.29
CA CYS A 44 -15.81 13.93 5.40
C CYS A 44 -16.44 13.63 6.76
N MET A 45 -17.70 14.04 6.97
CA MET A 45 -18.43 13.73 8.22
C MET A 45 -18.61 12.23 8.42
N TYR A 46 -18.92 11.49 7.34
CA TYR A 46 -19.03 10.03 7.38
C TYR A 46 -17.71 9.37 7.80
N LEU A 47 -16.59 9.77 7.21
CA LEU A 47 -15.26 9.25 7.57
C LEU A 47 -14.88 9.58 9.02
N GLN A 48 -15.10 10.82 9.45
CA GLN A 48 -14.80 11.25 10.84
C GLN A 48 -15.56 10.41 11.86
N ARG A 49 -16.84 10.10 11.59
CA ARG A 49 -17.63 9.24 12.46
C ARG A 49 -17.03 7.82 12.58
N GLY A 50 -16.64 7.22 11.44
CA GLY A 50 -16.02 5.89 11.45
C GLY A 50 -14.67 5.86 12.17
N MET A 51 -13.88 6.93 12.07
CA MET A 51 -12.62 7.08 12.81
C MET A 51 -12.83 7.20 14.32
N LEU A 52 -13.84 7.97 14.76
CA LEU A 52 -14.20 8.06 16.17
C LEU A 52 -14.66 6.70 16.71
N GLU A 53 -15.53 5.99 15.99
CA GLU A 53 -15.95 4.62 16.35
C GLU A 53 -14.75 3.66 16.47
N PHE A 54 -13.75 3.78 15.58
CA PHE A 54 -12.50 3.02 15.65
C PHE A 54 -11.65 3.41 16.86
N GLU A 55 -11.55 4.70 17.22
CA GLU A 55 -10.78 5.18 18.37
C GLU A 55 -11.36 4.64 19.70
N TYR A 56 -12.69 4.62 19.85
CA TYR A 56 -13.34 4.01 21.02
C TYR A 56 -13.05 2.50 21.16
N CYS A 57 -12.94 1.76 20.05
CA CYS A 57 -12.56 0.34 20.08
C CYS A 57 -11.05 0.12 20.29
N ASN A 58 -10.19 1.04 19.87
CA ASN A 58 -8.73 0.92 20.01
C ASN A 58 -8.19 1.38 21.38
N ILE A 59 -8.93 2.19 22.13
CA ILE A 59 -8.64 2.39 23.56
C ILE A 59 -8.81 1.07 24.33
N GLN A 60 -9.68 0.16 23.85
CA GLN A 60 -9.88 -1.16 24.46
C GLN A 60 -8.91 -2.24 23.97
N ARG A 61 -8.18 -2.04 22.86
CA ARG A 61 -7.25 -3.04 22.31
C ARG A 61 -6.08 -2.36 21.58
N PRO A 62 -4.82 -2.62 21.96
CA PRO A 62 -3.68 -1.99 21.30
C PRO A 62 -3.55 -2.47 19.85
N LEU A 63 -3.46 -1.52 18.91
CA LEU A 63 -3.18 -1.77 17.50
C LEU A 63 -1.79 -2.36 17.34
N ARG A 64 -1.69 -3.66 17.07
CA ARG A 64 -0.47 -4.25 16.52
C ARG A 64 -0.45 -4.00 15.01
N ILE A 65 0.15 -2.89 14.61
CA ILE A 65 0.54 -2.65 13.23
C ILE A 65 1.72 -3.58 12.93
N HIS A 66 1.44 -4.78 12.42
CA HIS A 66 2.48 -5.68 11.94
C HIS A 66 2.90 -5.20 10.55
N GLY A 67 3.87 -4.28 10.52
CA GLY A 67 4.50 -3.82 9.29
C GLY A 67 5.39 -4.91 8.70
N CYS A 68 4.81 -5.88 8.01
CA CYS A 68 5.56 -6.78 7.15
C CYS A 68 5.84 -6.07 5.81
N TYR A 69 6.87 -5.23 5.78
CA TYR A 69 7.73 -5.20 4.60
C TYR A 69 8.69 -6.38 4.79
N ALA A 70 8.44 -7.50 4.10
CA ALA A 70 9.44 -8.55 4.03
C ALA A 70 10.58 -8.03 3.14
N SER A 71 11.50 -7.25 3.71
CA SER A 71 12.84 -7.13 3.15
C SER A 71 13.53 -8.44 3.48
N SER A 72 13.43 -9.42 2.59
CA SER A 72 14.38 -10.53 2.57
C SER A 72 15.77 -9.92 2.44
N PRO A 73 16.70 -10.11 3.39
CA PRO A 73 18.11 -9.83 3.14
C PRO A 73 18.65 -11.05 2.40
N SER A 74 18.72 -10.96 1.08
CA SER A 74 19.65 -11.78 0.30
C SER A 74 21.06 -11.24 0.48
N GLY A 75 22.01 -12.11 0.86
CA GLY A 75 23.45 -11.87 0.84
C GLY A 75 24.11 -12.21 2.19
N SER A 76 24.51 -13.46 2.42
CA SER A 76 25.81 -14.06 2.06
C SER A 76 26.93 -13.69 3.01
N SER A 77 27.32 -14.64 3.87
CA SER A 77 28.68 -14.78 4.40
C SER A 77 28.93 -16.25 4.70
N ASP A 78 29.71 -16.90 3.85
CA ASP A 78 30.36 -18.17 4.15
C ASP A 78 31.31 -17.98 5.33
N GLU A 79 31.10 -18.72 6.42
CA GLU A 79 32.11 -18.89 7.46
C GLU A 79 31.99 -20.30 8.06
N ALA A 80 32.62 -21.27 7.39
CA ALA A 80 32.77 -22.63 7.90
C ALA A 80 34.12 -22.77 8.61
N THR A 81 34.09 -22.89 9.95
CA THR A 81 35.27 -23.20 10.76
C THR A 81 35.30 -24.69 11.15
N SER A 82 36.38 -25.34 10.70
CA SER A 82 37.14 -26.45 11.31
C SER A 82 36.57 -27.86 11.55
N GLN A 83 37.25 -28.79 10.88
CA GLN A 83 37.85 -30.06 11.36
C GLN A 83 36.97 -31.28 11.72
N ASN A 84 37.08 -32.33 10.89
CA ASN A 84 37.54 -33.69 11.24
C ASN A 84 37.49 -34.57 9.98
N GLN A 85 38.61 -35.04 9.41
CA GLN A 85 39.40 -36.22 9.80
C GLN A 85 38.94 -37.52 9.07
N GLN A 86 39.67 -37.82 7.99
CA GLN A 86 40.36 -39.10 7.71
C GLN A 86 39.63 -40.32 7.08
N PHE A 87 40.26 -40.78 5.99
CA PHE A 87 40.56 -42.16 5.55
C PHE A 87 39.90 -42.70 4.27
N ALA A 88 40.82 -43.12 3.39
CA ALA A 88 40.78 -44.07 2.27
C ALA A 88 40.06 -43.63 0.98
#